data_AF-A0A0K2GJJ0-F1
#
_entry.id   AF-A0A0K2GJJ0-F1
#
_cell.length_a   1.000
_cell.length_b   1.000
_cell.length_c   1.000
_cell.angle_alpha   90.00
_cell.angle_beta   90.00
_cell.angle_gamma   90.00
#
_symmetry.space_group_name_H-M   'P 1'
#
loop_
_entity.id
_entity.type
_entity.pdbx_description
1 polymer ?
#
loop_
_entity_poly.entity_id
_entity_poly.type
_entity_poly.pdbx_seq_one_letter_code
_entity_poly.pdbx_strand_id
1 'polypeptide(L)' 'MSNPIPLDDLTAEERIELMGKLWDSLDPALAAPITADVAAELDRRELEADSAPDSGDAWSVIRDDLRKKLK' A
#
# COMPACT_ATOMS: atom_id res chain seq x y z
N MET A 1 14.01 -19.31 -13.70
CA MET A 1 14.36 -19.43 -12.27
C MET A 1 14.38 -18.02 -11.70
N SER A 2 13.53 -17.71 -10.72
CA SER A 2 13.56 -16.39 -10.08
C SER A 2 14.75 -16.33 -9.13
N ASN A 3 15.60 -15.34 -9.30
CA ASN A 3 16.69 -15.08 -8.37
C ASN A 3 16.12 -14.21 -7.24
N PRO A 4 16.18 -14.64 -5.97
CA PRO A 4 15.67 -13.84 -4.88
C PRO A 4 16.45 -12.52 -4.78
N ILE A 5 15.73 -11.41 -4.60
CA ILE A 5 16.34 -10.11 -4.32
C ILE A 5 16.83 -10.15 -2.86
N PRO A 6 18.12 -9.96 -2.58
CA PRO A 6 18.64 -10.00 -1.22
C PRO A 6 18.30 -8.70 -0.49
N LEU A 7 17.04 -8.58 -0.04
CA LEU A 7 16.55 -7.38 0.63
C LEU A 7 17.33 -7.03 1.89
N ASP A 8 17.87 -8.03 2.59
CA ASP A 8 18.65 -7.86 3.82
C ASP A 8 19.96 -7.09 3.63
N ASP A 9 20.48 -7.05 2.40
CA ASP A 9 21.68 -6.28 2.06
C ASP A 9 21.37 -4.80 1.75
N LEU A 10 20.08 -4.45 1.61
CA LEU A 10 19.64 -3.10 1.29
C LEU A 10 19.35 -2.28 2.56
N THR A 11 19.87 -1.05 2.58
CA THR A 11 19.47 -0.02 3.52
C THR A 11 17.97 0.31 3.39
N ALA A 12 17.40 1.00 4.38
CA ALA A 12 16.01 1.44 4.33
C ALA A 12 15.71 2.33 3.11
N GLU A 13 16.66 3.20 2.73
CA GLU A 13 16.54 4.10 1.58
C GLU A 13 16.55 3.32 0.25
N GLU A 14 17.49 2.39 0.09
CA GLU A 14 17.57 1.53 -1.10
C GLU A 14 16.34 0.63 -1.26
N ARG A 15 15.74 0.19 -0.13
CA ARG A 15 14.47 -0.55 -0.15
C ARG A 15 13.32 0.32 -0.67
N ILE A 16 13.23 1.57 -0.23
CA ILE A 16 12.22 2.52 -0.71
C ILE A 16 12.41 2.79 -2.20
N GLU A 17 13.65 3.02 -2.64
CA GLU A 17 13.97 3.21 -4.05
C GLU A 17 13.59 1.99 -4.90
N LEU A 18 13.93 0.79 -4.43
CA LEU A 18 13.55 -0.46 -5.09
C LEU A 18 12.03 -0.61 -5.18
N MET A 19 11.28 -0.31 -4.11
CA MET A 19 9.82 -0.34 -4.13
C MET A 19 9.25 0.58 -5.20
N GLY A 20 9.80 1.80 -5.34
CA GLY A 20 9.41 2.73 -6.40
C GLY A 20 9.68 2.19 -7.80
N LYS A 21 10.89 1.66 -8.04
CA LYS A 21 11.26 1.05 -9.32
C LYS A 21 10.38 -0.15 -9.68
N LEU A 22 10.06 -0.99 -8.70
CA LEU A 22 9.16 -2.13 -8.90
C LEU A 22 7.76 -1.65 -9.25
N TRP A 23 7.26 -0.62 -8.58
CA TRP A 23 5.96 -0.01 -8.86
C TRP A 23 5.90 0.54 -10.29
N ASP A 24 6.90 1.30 -10.71
CA ASP A 24 6.97 1.87 -12.06
C ASP A 24 7.17 0.82 -13.15
N SER A 25 7.71 -0.36 -12.80
CA SER A 25 7.92 -1.46 -13.74
C SER A 25 6.64 -2.26 -14.07
N LEU A 26 5.54 -2.04 -13.33
CA LEU A 26 4.29 -2.76 -13.55
C LEU A 26 3.66 -2.34 -14.88
N ASP A 27 3.29 -3.32 -15.71
CA ASP A 27 2.55 -3.06 -16.94
C ASP A 27 1.06 -2.80 -16.61
N PRO A 28 0.52 -1.58 -16.86
CA PRO A 28 -0.88 -1.29 -16.61
C PRO A 28 -1.84 -2.19 -17.41
N ALA A 29 -1.40 -2.74 -18.54
CA ALA A 29 -2.21 -3.66 -19.34
C ALA A 29 -2.42 -5.03 -18.65
N LEU A 30 -1.57 -5.37 -17.67
CA LEU A 30 -1.70 -6.56 -16.83
C LEU A 30 -2.52 -6.30 -15.56
N ALA A 31 -2.98 -5.07 -15.33
CA ALA A 31 -3.81 -4.76 -14.19
C ALA A 31 -5.12 -5.56 -14.25
N ALA A 32 -5.61 -5.98 -13.08
CA ALA A 32 -6.93 -6.59 -12.99
C ALA A 32 -7.98 -5.59 -13.51
N PRO A 33 -8.96 -6.03 -14.33
CA PRO A 33 -9.99 -5.13 -14.83
C PRO A 33 -10.72 -4.45 -13.68
N ILE A 34 -10.86 -3.13 -13.76
CA ILE A 34 -11.73 -2.38 -12.85
C ILE A 34 -13.18 -2.66 -13.28
N THR A 35 -13.86 -3.53 -12.53
CA THR A 35 -15.28 -3.79 -12.73
C THR A 35 -16.11 -2.57 -12.29
N ALA A 36 -17.37 -2.49 -12.71
CA ALA A 36 -18.27 -1.41 -12.29
C ALA A 36 -18.41 -1.32 -10.76
N ASP A 37 -18.47 -2.47 -10.08
CA ASP A 37 -18.57 -2.52 -8.62
C ASP A 37 -17.28 -2.02 -7.95
N VAL A 38 -16.12 -2.36 -8.51
CA VAL A 38 -14.82 -1.87 -8.02
C VAL A 38 -14.70 -0.36 -8.23
N ALA A 39 -15.10 0.14 -9.40
CA ALA A 39 -15.10 1.59 -9.67
C ALA A 39 -16.00 2.33 -8.67
N ALA A 40 -17.24 1.86 -8.47
CA ALA A 40 -18.18 2.49 -7.53
C ALA A 40 -17.65 2.49 -6.08
N GLU A 41 -16.97 1.44 -5.66
CA GLU A 41 -16.33 1.39 -4.34
C GLU A 41 -15.13 2.34 -4.22
N LEU A 42 -14.33 2.48 -5.28
CA LEU A 42 -13.23 3.45 -5.31
C LEU A 42 -13.76 4.88 -5.21
N ASP A 43 -14.77 5.23 -6.00
CA ASP A 43 -15.43 6.55 -5.95
C ASP A 43 -15.99 6.85 -4.55
N ARG A 44 -16.63 5.84 -3.92
CA ARG A 44 -17.15 5.97 -2.55
C ARG A 44 -16.05 6.27 -1.54
N ARG A 45 -14.90 5.59 -1.65
CA ARG A 45 -13.75 5.79 -0.75
C ARG A 45 -13.04 7.11 -0.95
N GLU A 46 -12.93 7.57 -2.20
CA GLU A 46 -12.39 8.88 -2.51
C GLU A 46 -13.24 9.98 -1.87
N LEU A 47 -14.57 9.89 -2.03
CA LEU A 47 -15.50 10.82 -1.37
C LEU A 47 -15.41 10.76 0.16
N GLU A 48 -15.29 9.56 0.74
CA GLU A 48 -15.12 9.37 2.18
C GLU A 48 -13.85 10.08 2.68
N ALA A 49 -12.71 9.86 2.00
CA ALA A 49 -11.43 10.48 2.34
C ALA A 49 -11.47 12.02 2.19
N ASP A 50 -12.05 12.53 1.11
CA ASP A 50 -12.20 13.97 0.86
C ASP A 50 -13.09 14.64 1.91
N SER A 51 -14.14 13.94 2.35
CA SER A 51 -15.06 14.46 3.36
C SER A 51 -14.47 14.55 4.76
N ALA A 52 -13.41 13.77 5.04
CA ALA A 52 -12.79 13.67 6.35
C ALA A 52 -11.28 13.39 6.25
N PRO A 53 -10.48 14.37 5.77
CA PRO A 53 -9.04 14.17 5.54
C PRO A 53 -8.25 13.84 6.81
N ASP A 54 -8.74 14.27 7.98
CA ASP A 54 -8.13 14.02 9.29
C ASP A 54 -8.69 12.76 10.00
N SER A 55 -9.49 11.94 9.31
CA SER A 55 -10.08 10.72 9.88
C SER A 55 -9.09 9.57 10.05
N GLY A 56 -7.89 9.69 9.50
CA GLY A 56 -6.85 8.67 9.63
C GLY A 56 -6.30 8.59 11.06
N ASP A 57 -6.18 7.37 11.59
CA ASP A 57 -5.46 7.14 12.83
C ASP A 57 -3.95 7.31 12.64
N ALA A 58 -3.29 7.94 13.61
CA ALA A 58 -1.83 7.99 13.63
C ALA A 58 -1.25 6.58 13.72
N TRP A 59 -0.18 6.31 12.97
CA TRP A 59 0.47 4.99 12.94
C TRP A 59 0.84 4.46 14.33
N SER A 60 1.28 5.34 15.24
CA SER A 60 1.58 4.96 16.62
C SER A 60 0.40 4.31 17.34
N VAL A 61 -0.82 4.83 17.14
CA VAL A 61 -2.06 4.31 17.73
C VAL A 61 -2.35 2.91 17.19
N ILE A 62 -2.36 2.76 15.86
CA ILE A 62 -2.62 1.48 15.19
C ILE A 62 -1.61 0.42 15.64
N ARG A 63 -0.32 0.76 15.65
CA ARG A 63 0.76 -0.14 16.04
C ARG A 63 0.60 -0.62 17.49
N ASP A 64 0.26 0.29 18.39
CA ASP A 64 0.12 -0.03 19.81
C ASP A 64 -1.11 -0.92 20.06
N ASP A 65 -2.20 -0.74 19.33
CA ASP A 65 -3.37 -1.60 19.38
C ASP A 65 -3.11 -3.01 18.81
N LEU A 66 -2.36 -3.11 17.72
CA LEU A 66 -1.93 -4.40 17.19
C LEU A 66 -1.06 -5.17 18.20
N ARG A 67 -0.14 -4.49 18.89
CA ARG A 67 0.69 -5.11 19.93
C ARG A 67 -0.13 -5.62 21.12
N LYS A 68 -1.20 -4.92 21.52
CA LYS A 68 -2.10 -5.38 22.59
C LYS A 68 -2.80 -6.69 22.20
N LYS A 69 -3.20 -6.86 20.93
CA LYS A 69 -3.88 -8.06 20.43
C LYS A 69 -3.00 -9.31 20.33
N LEU A 70 -1.67 -9.13 20.36
CA LEU A 70 -0.68 -10.22 20.29
C LEU A 70 -0.24 -10.72 21.67
N LYS A 71 -0.81 -10.19 22.75
CA LYS A 71 -0.60 -10.64 24.14
C LYS A 71 -1.79 -11.48 24.60
#